data_AF-K2AI42-F1
#
_entry.id   AF-K2AI42-F1
#
_cell.length_a   1.000
_cell.length_b   1.000
_cell.length_c   1.000
_cell.angle_alpha   90.00
_cell.angle_beta   90.00
_cell.angle_gamma   90.00
#
_symmetry.space_group_name_H-M   'P 1'
#
loop_
_entity.id
_entity.type
_entity.pdbx_description
1 polymer ?
#
loop_
_entity_poly.entity_id
_entity_poly.type
_entity_poly.pdbx_seq_one_letter_code
_entity_poly.pdbx_strand_id
1 'polypeptide(L)'
;MEQLGKTTRPIGIHSPGFVATTDAEAQETLWPHYQTMFGRLGRERGWLPTTKDRYLEEIHHGSLYVGSPETVAKKIATTMRDLKIQRFDMKYSTGPVPHQALLTCIQLYGEKVIPMVHELLKA
;
A
#
# COMPACT_ATOMS: atom_id res chain seq x y z
N MET A 1 -6.97 26.57 -6.39
CA MET A 1 -6.57 26.71 -7.81
C MET A 1 -7.44 27.75 -8.52
N GLU A 2 -8.76 27.65 -8.39
CA GLU A 2 -9.72 28.64 -8.88
C GLU A 2 -9.47 30.06 -8.36
N GLN A 3 -9.27 30.23 -7.05
CA GLN A 3 -8.90 31.52 -6.44
C GLN A 3 -7.57 32.10 -6.98
N LEU A 4 -6.70 31.26 -7.56
CA LEU A 4 -5.42 31.66 -8.13
C LEU A 4 -5.48 31.78 -9.67
N GLY A 5 -6.66 31.59 -10.29
CA GLY A 5 -6.82 31.60 -11.75
C GLY A 5 -6.05 30.49 -12.47
N LYS A 6 -5.75 29.37 -11.80
CA LYS A 6 -4.93 28.27 -12.36
C LYS A 6 -5.74 27.00 -12.57
N THR A 7 -5.39 26.23 -13.59
CA THR A 7 -5.93 24.89 -13.86
C THR A 7 -5.54 23.91 -12.75
N THR A 8 -6.52 23.18 -12.23
CA THR A 8 -6.29 22.09 -11.26
C THR A 8 -5.55 20.95 -11.94
N ARG A 9 -4.45 20.48 -11.31
CA ARG A 9 -3.68 19.32 -11.79
C ARG A 9 -4.15 18.04 -11.12
N PRO A 10 -3.94 16.87 -11.74
CA PRO A 10 -4.23 15.58 -11.11
C PRO A 10 -3.49 15.43 -9.78
N ILE A 11 -4.20 14.92 -8.77
CA ILE A 11 -3.66 14.59 -7.46
C ILE A 11 -3.38 13.09 -7.42
N GLY A 12 -2.17 12.74 -6.97
CA GLY A 12 -1.76 11.37 -6.73
C GLY A 12 -1.48 11.12 -5.26
N ILE A 13 -1.60 9.86 -4.84
CA ILE A 13 -1.13 9.42 -3.53
C ILE A 13 -0.08 8.33 -3.65
N HIS A 14 0.93 8.45 -2.80
CA HIS A 14 1.99 7.46 -2.64
C HIS A 14 1.74 6.67 -1.37
N SER A 15 1.73 5.34 -1.44
CA SER A 15 1.57 4.51 -0.24
C SER A 15 2.41 3.24 -0.30
N PRO A 16 2.97 2.78 0.84
CA PRO A 16 3.61 1.47 0.91
C PRO A 16 2.57 0.35 0.74
N GLY A 17 2.99 -0.75 0.11
CA GLY A 17 2.13 -1.92 -0.02
C GLY A 17 2.89 -3.19 -0.32
N PHE A 18 2.20 -4.32 -0.25
CA PHE A 18 2.72 -5.64 -0.62
C PHE A 18 1.56 -6.58 -0.93
N VAL A 19 1.57 -7.20 -2.11
CA VAL A 19 0.49 -8.07 -2.58
C VAL A 19 1.00 -9.51 -2.62
N ALA A 20 0.26 -10.43 -1.99
CA ALA A 20 0.47 -11.87 -2.10
C ALA A 20 -0.84 -12.56 -2.50
N THR A 21 -0.88 -13.89 -2.58
CA THR A 21 -2.09 -14.59 -3.03
C THR A 21 -3.23 -14.48 -2.02
N THR A 22 -2.90 -14.40 -0.72
CA THR A 22 -3.88 -14.23 0.36
C THR A 22 -3.50 -13.09 1.32
N ASP A 23 -4.48 -12.60 2.08
CA ASP A 23 -4.24 -11.56 3.09
C ASP A 23 -3.22 -12.03 4.14
N ALA A 24 -3.39 -13.24 4.66
CA ALA A 24 -2.49 -13.82 5.67
C ALA A 24 -1.07 -13.97 5.12
N GLU A 25 -0.91 -14.49 3.90
CA GLU A 25 0.41 -14.63 3.28
C GLU A 25 1.11 -13.28 3.10
N ALA A 26 0.40 -12.25 2.62
CA ALA A 26 0.97 -10.92 2.44
C ALA A 26 1.43 -10.32 3.78
N GLN A 27 0.59 -10.45 4.81
CA GLN A 27 0.86 -9.95 6.16
C GLN A 27 2.09 -10.62 6.79
N GLU A 28 2.14 -11.96 6.76
CA GLU A 28 3.23 -12.72 7.36
C GLU A 28 4.54 -12.60 6.59
N THR A 29 4.48 -12.55 5.25
CA THR A 29 5.67 -12.40 4.40
C THR A 29 6.36 -11.07 4.65
N LEU A 30 5.58 -9.98 4.73
CA LEU A 30 6.15 -8.64 4.87
C LEU A 30 6.60 -8.33 6.31
N TRP A 31 5.94 -8.90 7.33
CA TRP A 31 6.18 -8.58 8.74
C TRP A 31 7.66 -8.54 9.16
N PRO A 32 8.50 -9.57 8.95
CA PRO A 32 9.89 -9.56 9.40
C PRO A 32 10.71 -8.43 8.74
N HIS A 33 10.42 -8.10 7.48
CA HIS A 33 11.11 -7.06 6.73
C HIS A 33 10.66 -5.66 7.15
N TYR A 34 9.36 -5.49 7.40
CA TYR A 34 8.79 -4.29 7.99
C TYR A 34 9.39 -4.03 9.37
N GLN A 35 9.39 -5.03 10.26
CA GLN A 35 9.95 -4.93 11.60
C GLN A 35 11.44 -4.56 11.58
N THR A 36 12.22 -5.17 10.68
CA THR A 36 13.64 -4.86 10.52
C THR A 36 13.86 -3.39 10.13
N MET A 37 13.17 -2.92 9.09
CA MET A 37 13.33 -1.56 8.58
C MET A 37 12.78 -0.52 9.55
N PHE A 38 11.51 -0.66 9.96
CA PHE A 38 10.85 0.31 10.84
C PHE A 38 11.39 0.26 12.27
N GLY A 39 11.82 -0.90 12.76
CA GLY A 39 12.48 -1.01 14.05
C GLY A 39 13.82 -0.27 14.09
N ARG A 40 14.61 -0.35 13.01
CA ARG A 40 15.83 0.46 12.85
C ARG A 40 15.50 1.96 12.76
N LEU A 41 14.59 2.34 11.86
CA LEU A 41 14.20 3.75 11.67
C LEU A 41 13.61 4.35 12.95
N GLY A 42 12.84 3.58 13.72
CA GLY A 42 12.25 4.05 14.97
C GLY A 42 13.31 4.37 16.01
N ARG A 43 14.34 3.53 16.16
CA ARG A 43 15.49 3.83 17.04
C ARG A 43 16.26 5.07 16.58
N GLU A 44 16.41 5.26 15.27
CA GLU A 44 17.13 6.42 14.70
C GLU A 44 16.32 7.73 14.78
N ARG A 45 14.98 7.65 14.74
CA ARG A 45 14.08 8.81 14.63
C ARG A 45 13.25 9.09 15.88
N GLY A 46 13.45 8.32 16.95
CA GLY A 46 12.72 8.46 18.21
C GLY A 46 11.26 8.00 18.14
N TRP A 47 10.92 7.09 17.21
CA TRP A 47 9.58 6.51 17.15
C TRP A 47 9.42 5.36 18.15
N LEU A 48 8.17 5.08 18.51
CA LEU A 48 7.85 3.92 19.34
C LEU A 48 8.32 2.62 18.67
N PRO A 49 8.64 1.58 19.47
CA PRO A 49 8.99 0.27 18.95
C PRO A 49 7.94 -0.28 17.98
N THR A 50 8.41 -0.86 16.88
CA THR A 50 7.54 -1.54 15.91
C THR A 50 7.02 -2.84 16.48
N THR A 51 5.71 -2.96 16.65
CA THR A 51 5.03 -4.18 17.10
C THR A 51 4.15 -4.75 16.00
N LYS A 52 3.86 -6.06 16.07
CA LYS A 52 3.03 -6.74 15.07
C LYS A 52 1.61 -6.16 15.08
N ASP A 53 1.07 -5.87 16.26
CA ASP A 53 -0.27 -5.29 16.40
C ASP A 53 -0.38 -3.93 15.71
N ARG A 54 0.60 -3.03 15.88
CA ARG A 54 0.59 -1.72 15.18
C ARG A 54 0.74 -1.87 13.67
N TYR A 55 1.49 -2.87 13.22
CA TYR A 55 1.60 -3.18 11.80
C TYR A 55 0.26 -3.67 11.22
N LEU A 56 -0.43 -4.57 11.92
CA LEU A 56 -1.77 -5.03 11.52
C LEU A 56 -2.78 -3.88 11.55
N GLU A 57 -2.76 -3.04 12.58
CA GLU A 57 -3.59 -1.82 12.67
C GLU A 57 -3.37 -0.91 11.44
N GLU A 58 -2.12 -0.69 11.05
CA GLU A 58 -1.78 0.12 9.87
C GLU A 58 -2.26 -0.54 8.56
N ILE A 59 -2.31 -1.86 8.49
CA ILE A 59 -2.87 -2.60 7.34
C ILE A 59 -4.40 -2.45 7.29
N HIS A 60 -5.08 -2.58 8.42
CA HIS A 60 -6.55 -2.58 8.47
C HIS A 60 -7.13 -1.17 8.39
N HIS A 61 -6.49 -0.20 9.06
CA HIS A 61 -7.05 1.13 9.28
C HIS A 61 -6.13 2.26 8.80
N GLY A 62 -4.84 1.99 8.59
CA GLY A 62 -3.87 2.96 8.10
C GLY A 62 -3.65 2.93 6.58
N SER A 63 -2.51 3.45 6.15
CA SER A 63 -2.16 3.64 4.73
C SER A 63 -1.17 2.58 4.21
N LEU A 64 -1.09 1.42 4.88
CA LEU A 64 -0.33 0.27 4.40
C LEU A 64 -1.25 -0.66 3.59
N TYR A 65 -0.94 -0.82 2.31
CA TYR A 65 -1.77 -1.58 1.36
C TYR A 65 -1.22 -3.00 1.21
N VAL A 66 -1.51 -3.86 2.18
CA VAL A 66 -0.97 -5.22 2.26
C VAL A 66 -2.10 -6.23 2.30
N GLY A 67 -2.07 -7.19 1.39
CA GLY A 67 -3.10 -8.23 1.33
C GLY A 67 -3.12 -9.00 0.02
N SER A 68 -4.21 -9.71 -0.19
CA SER A 68 -4.62 -10.31 -1.46
C SER A 68 -4.93 -9.24 -2.51
N PRO A 69 -4.99 -9.61 -3.81
CA PRO A 69 -5.32 -8.64 -4.85
C PRO A 69 -6.69 -7.97 -4.64
N GLU A 70 -7.67 -8.72 -4.15
CA GLU A 70 -9.02 -8.22 -3.89
C GLU A 70 -9.04 -7.20 -2.75
N THR A 71 -8.43 -7.53 -1.61
CA THR A 71 -8.36 -6.64 -0.45
C THR A 71 -7.63 -5.35 -0.80
N VAL A 72 -6.50 -5.44 -1.49
CA VAL A 72 -5.72 -4.27 -1.90
C VAL A 72 -6.49 -3.43 -2.93
N ALA A 73 -7.12 -4.04 -3.94
CA ALA A 73 -7.91 -3.33 -4.94
C ALA A 73 -9.09 -2.57 -4.32
N LYS A 74 -9.84 -3.21 -3.41
CA LYS A 74 -10.94 -2.56 -2.69
C LYS A 74 -10.47 -1.37 -1.86
N LYS A 75 -9.33 -1.51 -1.16
CA LYS A 75 -8.76 -0.42 -0.36
C LYS A 75 -8.31 0.75 -1.23
N ILE A 76 -7.65 0.48 -2.37
CA ILE A 76 -7.25 1.51 -3.34
C ILE A 76 -8.49 2.23 -3.90
N ALA A 77 -9.47 1.49 -4.41
CA ALA A 77 -10.67 2.07 -5.02
C ALA A 77 -11.49 2.89 -4.02
N THR A 78 -11.56 2.47 -2.76
CA THR A 78 -12.20 3.23 -1.68
C THR A 78 -11.44 4.53 -1.42
N THR A 79 -10.12 4.45 -1.23
CA THR A 79 -9.28 5.65 -1.02
C THR A 79 -9.38 6.62 -2.19
N MET A 80 -9.39 6.12 -3.43
CA MET A 80 -9.47 6.95 -4.63
C MET A 80 -10.78 7.71 -4.72
N ARG A 81 -11.90 7.07 -4.38
CA ARG A 81 -13.23 7.69 -4.33
C ARG A 81 -13.32 8.72 -3.20
N ASP A 82 -12.94 8.33 -1.98
CA ASP A 82 -13.10 9.16 -0.79
C ASP A 82 -12.26 10.44 -0.88
N LEU A 83 -11.03 10.33 -1.39
CA LEU A 83 -10.12 11.47 -1.53
C LEU A 83 -10.22 12.19 -2.88
N LYS A 84 -11.04 11.68 -3.81
CA LYS A 84 -11.20 12.23 -5.17
C LYS A 84 -9.85 12.42 -5.89
N ILE A 85 -9.00 11.40 -5.84
CA ILE A 85 -7.66 11.40 -6.44
C ILE A 85 -7.65 10.68 -7.79
N GLN A 86 -6.70 11.03 -8.65
CA GLN A 86 -6.63 10.53 -10.03
C GLN A 86 -5.54 9.47 -10.21
N ARG A 87 -4.59 9.38 -9.27
CA ARG A 87 -3.45 8.48 -9.36
C ARG A 87 -3.16 7.83 -8.01
N PHE A 88 -2.84 6.55 -8.05
CA PHE A 88 -2.31 5.80 -6.92
C PHE A 88 -0.96 5.20 -7.31
N ASP A 89 0.05 5.38 -6.48
CA ASP A 89 1.37 4.79 -6.64
C ASP A 89 1.77 3.99 -5.41
N MET A 90 2.04 2.70 -5.65
CA MET A 90 2.41 1.75 -4.61
C MET A 90 3.92 1.59 -4.51
N LYS A 91 4.49 1.81 -3.32
CA LYS A 91 5.86 1.41 -3.00
C LYS A 91 5.85 -0.04 -2.49
N TYR A 92 6.03 -0.95 -3.42
CA TYR A 92 5.91 -2.40 -3.19
C TYR A 92 7.07 -3.06 -2.42
N SER A 93 8.17 -2.33 -2.18
CA SER A 93 9.33 -2.83 -1.45
C SER A 93 9.50 -2.11 -0.11
N THR A 94 9.52 -2.86 0.99
CA THR A 94 9.73 -2.33 2.34
C THR A 94 10.67 -3.24 3.12
N GLY A 95 11.88 -2.75 3.39
CA GLY A 95 12.93 -3.54 4.02
C GLY A 95 13.53 -4.59 3.07
N PRO A 96 14.28 -5.56 3.60
CA PRO A 96 15.01 -6.55 2.80
C PRO A 96 14.10 -7.71 2.34
N VAL A 97 12.97 -7.40 1.68
CA VAL A 97 12.07 -8.43 1.13
C VAL A 97 12.80 -9.20 0.01
N PRO A 98 12.73 -10.55 -0.02
CA PRO A 98 13.35 -11.34 -1.07
C PRO A 98 12.89 -10.92 -2.47
N HIS A 99 13.83 -10.87 -3.42
CA HIS A 99 13.55 -10.46 -4.80
C HIS A 99 12.40 -11.24 -5.44
N GLN A 100 12.34 -12.55 -5.21
CA GLN A 100 11.26 -13.38 -5.76
C GLN A 100 9.88 -12.97 -5.26
N ALA A 101 9.76 -12.63 -3.98
CA ALA A 101 8.50 -12.16 -3.40
C ALA A 101 8.10 -10.78 -3.96
N LEU A 102 9.09 -9.92 -4.22
CA LEU A 102 8.88 -8.64 -4.91
C LEU A 102 8.42 -8.81 -6.37
N LEU A 103 8.95 -9.80 -7.10
CA LEU A 103 8.51 -10.15 -8.45
C LEU A 103 7.05 -10.66 -8.46
N THR A 104 6.70 -11.53 -7.53
CA THR A 104 5.30 -11.99 -7.38
C THR A 104 4.38 -10.83 -7.01
N CYS A 105 4.79 -9.95 -6.10
CA CYS A 105 4.02 -8.77 -5.71
C CYS A 105 3.73 -7.85 -6.90
N ILE A 106 4.75 -7.53 -7.72
CA ILE A 106 4.54 -6.64 -8.88
C ILE A 106 3.70 -7.32 -9.96
N GLN A 107 3.84 -8.63 -10.16
CA GLN A 107 2.99 -9.39 -11.08
C GLN A 107 1.52 -9.34 -10.65
N LEU A 108 1.21 -9.68 -9.39
CA LEU A 108 -0.15 -9.64 -8.86
C LEU A 108 -0.73 -8.23 -8.89
N TYR A 109 0.08 -7.22 -8.59
CA TYR A 109 -0.34 -5.83 -8.67
C TYR A 109 -0.72 -5.44 -10.12
N GLY A 110 0.14 -5.77 -11.08
CA GLY A 110 -0.07 -5.46 -12.50
C GLY A 110 -1.23 -6.23 -13.13
N GLU A 111 -1.30 -7.54 -12.90
CA GLU A 111 -2.23 -8.44 -13.59
C GLU A 111 -3.61 -8.53 -12.92
N LYS A 112 -3.69 -8.27 -11.61
CA LYS A 112 -4.94 -8.49 -10.83
C LYS A 112 -5.44 -7.20 -10.18
N VAL A 113 -4.59 -6.51 -9.43
CA VAL A 113 -5.03 -5.34 -8.65
C VAL A 113 -5.43 -4.19 -9.56
N ILE A 114 -4.56 -3.77 -10.50
CA ILE A 114 -4.82 -2.61 -11.36
C ILE A 114 -6.13 -2.78 -12.16
N PRO A 115 -6.36 -3.90 -12.90
CA PRO A 115 -7.63 -4.11 -13.60
C PRO A 115 -8.84 -4.06 -12.66
N MET A 116 -8.76 -4.68 -11.49
CA MET A 116 -9.86 -4.71 -10.53
C MET A 116 -10.18 -3.32 -9.97
N VAL A 117 -9.18 -2.49 -9.69
CA VAL A 117 -9.38 -1.08 -9.29
C VAL A 117 -10.11 -0.32 -10.39
N HIS A 118 -9.73 -0.49 -11.65
CA HIS A 118 -10.41 0.16 -12.76
C HIS A 118 -11.88 -0.24 -12.86
N GLU A 119 -12.22 -1.52 -12.67
CA GLU A 119 -13.62 -1.97 -12.66
C GLU A 119 -14.40 -1.41 -11.46
N LEU A 120 -13.80 -1.43 -10.27
CA LEU A 120 -14.43 -0.90 -9.04
C LEU A 120 -14.69 0.61 -9.07
N LEU A 121 -13.94 1.38 -9.88
CA LEU A 121 -14.12 2.82 -10.03
C LEU A 121 -15.13 3.20 -11.14
N LYS A 122 -15.52 2.24 -11.99
CA LYS A 122 -16.57 2.42 -13.00
C LYS A 122 -17.97 2.17 -12.42
N ALA A 123 -18.07 1.32 -11.40
CA ALA A 123 -19.30 0.97 -10.70
C ALA A 123 -19.76 2.09 -9.76
#